data_AF-A0A7C7H6T6-F1
#
_entry.id   AF-A0A7C7H6T6-F1
#
_cell.length_a   1.000
_cell.length_b   1.000
_cell.length_c   1.000
_cell.angle_alpha   90.00
_cell.angle_beta   90.00
_cell.angle_gamma   90.00
#
_symmetry.space_group_name_H-M   'P 1'
#
loop_
_entity.id
_entity.type
_entity.pdbx_description
1 polymer ?
#
loop_
_entity_poly.entity_id
_entity_poly.type
_entity_poly.pdbx_seq_one_letter_code
_entity_poly.pdbx_strand_id
1 'polypeptide(L)'
;MDFILLALLCLSLVALAVIAWYLRKQLRRFESRFEDFDALRFMPDRIQAMAKEVESMQIDDVRNELEHIQSTLRRIEDLSATPVASVVDSQLPRPQQLRSLVTRDLLSRDYADIVIHSTDEELSAEQVQISVTAKRNGASVNGVVTVDNEIIADIKLKAHYTTFP
;
A
#
# COMPACT_ATOMS: atom_id res chain seq x y z
N MET A 1 40.17 59.66 -40.97
CA MET A 1 39.19 58.56 -41.22
C MET A 1 39.79 57.23 -40.82
N ASP A 2 41.04 56.93 -41.20
CA ASP A 2 41.70 55.64 -40.93
C ASP A 2 41.89 55.34 -39.44
N PHE A 3 42.25 56.33 -38.62
CA PHE A 3 42.38 56.15 -37.17
C PHE A 3 41.08 55.76 -36.46
N ILE A 4 39.94 56.27 -36.94
CA ILE A 4 38.61 55.96 -36.37
C ILE A 4 38.21 54.53 -36.73
N LEU A 5 38.48 54.11 -37.97
CA LEU A 5 38.26 52.73 -38.42
C LEU A 5 39.15 51.74 -37.67
N LEU A 6 40.42 52.09 -37.44
CA LEU A 6 41.36 51.26 -36.69
C LEU A 6 40.96 51.14 -35.21
N ALA A 7 40.50 52.24 -34.59
CA ALA A 7 39.96 52.23 -33.23
C ALA A 7 38.70 51.35 -33.11
N LEU A 8 37.77 51.45 -34.06
CA LEU A 8 36.56 50.61 -34.11
C LEU A 8 36.89 49.12 -34.30
N LEU A 9 37.87 48.80 -35.14
CA LEU A 9 38.35 47.44 -35.37
C LEU A 9 39.02 46.87 -34.11
N CYS A 10 39.79 47.69 -33.40
CA CYS A 10 40.40 47.29 -32.13
C CYS A 10 39.34 47.03 -31.05
N LEU A 11 38.30 47.89 -30.97
CA LEU A 11 37.17 47.71 -30.07
C LEU A 11 36.36 46.44 -30.36
N SER A 12 36.12 46.13 -31.63
CA SER A 12 35.39 44.92 -32.02
C SER A 12 36.19 43.63 -31.71
N LEU A 13 37.51 43.66 -31.89
CA LEU A 13 38.40 42.56 -31.50
C LEU A 13 38.39 42.32 -29.98
N VAL A 14 38.45 43.39 -29.18
CA VAL A 14 38.38 43.28 -27.72
C VAL A 14 37.02 42.74 -27.29
N ALA A 15 35.93 43.23 -27.89
CA ALA A 15 34.59 42.72 -27.60
C ALA A 15 34.46 41.22 -27.93
N LEU A 16 34.97 40.78 -29.08
CA LEU A 16 35.01 39.37 -29.45
C LEU A 16 35.82 38.52 -28.48
N ALA A 17 36.99 39.00 -28.04
CA ALA A 17 37.82 38.30 -27.06
C ALA A 17 37.11 38.14 -25.71
N VAL A 18 36.41 39.18 -25.24
CA VAL A 18 35.63 39.14 -24.00
C VAL A 18 34.45 38.17 -24.13
N ILE A 19 33.74 38.19 -25.25
CA ILE A 19 32.62 37.26 -25.50
C ILE A 19 33.13 35.82 -25.55
N ALA A 20 34.23 35.55 -26.26
CA ALA A 20 34.83 34.23 -26.34
C ALA A 20 35.30 33.73 -24.97
N TRP A 21 35.90 34.60 -24.15
CA TRP A 21 36.29 34.27 -22.79
C TRP A 21 35.08 33.95 -21.90
N TYR A 22 34.00 34.73 -22.02
CA TYR A 22 32.76 34.51 -21.28
C TYR A 22 32.09 33.18 -21.67
N LEU A 23 32.00 32.88 -22.97
CA LEU A 23 31.49 31.60 -23.48
C LEU A 23 32.33 30.42 -22.98
N ARG A 24 33.67 30.53 -23.01
CA ARG A 24 34.57 29.50 -22.47
C ARG A 24 34.36 29.28 -20.97
N LYS A 25 34.12 30.35 -20.21
CA LYS A 25 33.81 30.27 -18.78
C LYS A 25 32.46 29.60 -18.52
N GLN A 26 31.45 29.89 -19.33
CA GLN A 26 30.15 29.21 -19.24
C GLN A 26 30.25 27.74 -19.62
N LEU A 27 30.94 27.40 -20.71
CA LEU A 27 31.16 26.02 -21.15
C LEU A 27 31.79 25.17 -20.05
N ARG A 28 32.80 25.68 -19.34
CA ARG A 28 33.38 24.99 -18.17
C ARG A 28 32.40 24.77 -17.02
N ARG A 29 31.48 25.71 -16.78
CA ARG A 29 30.41 25.53 -15.78
C ARG A 29 29.37 24.52 -16.24
N PHE A 30 29.08 24.46 -17.53
CA PHE A 30 28.19 23.46 -18.10
C PHE A 30 28.81 22.07 -18.08
N GLU A 31 30.11 21.95 -18.35
CA GLU A 31 30.84 20.68 -18.31
C GLU A 31 30.80 20.04 -16.92
N SER A 32 31.01 20.83 -15.85
CA SER A 32 30.81 20.37 -14.47
C SER A 32 29.37 19.91 -14.18
N ARG A 33 28.36 20.54 -14.79
CA ARG A 33 26.96 20.10 -14.61
C ARG A 33 26.63 18.87 -15.46
N PHE A 34 27.30 18.70 -16.59
CA PHE A 34 27.17 17.50 -17.43
C PHE A 34 27.82 16.29 -16.79
N GLU A 35 28.92 16.46 -16.05
CA GLU A 35 29.54 15.40 -15.25
C GLU A 35 28.56 14.86 -14.19
N ASP A 36 27.77 15.75 -13.56
CA ASP A 36 26.68 15.36 -12.67
C ASP A 36 25.54 14.63 -13.42
N PHE A 37 25.26 14.97 -14.68
CA PHE A 37 24.27 14.27 -15.52
C PHE A 37 24.77 12.93 -16.09
N ASP A 38 26.09 12.74 -16.24
CA ASP A 38 26.66 11.45 -16.64
C ASP A 38 26.44 10.39 -15.54
N ALA A 39 26.33 10.81 -14.27
CA ALA A 39 25.85 9.94 -13.20
C ALA A 39 24.38 9.53 -13.36
N LEU A 40 23.55 10.36 -14.02
CA LEU A 40 22.17 10.00 -14.41
C LEU A 40 22.11 9.15 -15.68
N ARG A 41 23.20 8.96 -16.41
CA ARG A 41 23.25 8.07 -17.59
C ARG A 41 23.03 6.60 -17.25
N PHE A 42 23.16 6.22 -15.98
CA PHE A 42 22.82 4.87 -15.47
C PHE A 42 21.32 4.70 -15.11
N MET A 43 20.53 5.76 -15.21
CA MET A 43 19.10 5.74 -14.92
C MET A 43 18.27 4.95 -15.96
N PRO A 44 18.56 5.00 -17.27
CA PRO A 44 17.90 4.14 -18.27
C PRO A 44 18.18 2.66 -18.00
N ASP A 45 19.42 2.28 -17.70
CA ASP A 45 19.79 0.88 -17.43
C ASP A 45 19.11 0.36 -16.15
N ARG A 46 19.00 1.19 -15.11
CA ARG A 46 18.26 0.84 -13.89
C ARG A 46 16.76 0.74 -14.12
N ILE A 47 16.18 1.63 -14.93
CA ILE A 47 14.77 1.56 -15.33
C ILE A 47 14.52 0.33 -16.19
N GLN A 48 15.46 -0.06 -17.05
CA GLN A 48 15.33 -1.23 -17.92
C GLN A 48 15.52 -2.55 -17.15
N ALA A 49 16.44 -2.57 -16.16
CA ALA A 49 16.56 -3.68 -15.21
C ALA A 49 15.30 -3.81 -14.35
N MET A 50 14.75 -2.69 -13.85
CA MET A 50 13.51 -2.69 -13.08
C MET A 50 12.30 -3.08 -13.95
N ALA A 51 12.22 -2.63 -15.20
CA ALA A 51 11.17 -3.03 -16.13
C ALA A 51 11.21 -4.53 -16.43
N LYS A 52 12.43 -5.09 -16.59
CA LYS A 52 12.64 -6.53 -16.78
C LYS A 52 12.29 -7.35 -15.53
N GLU A 53 12.59 -6.82 -14.36
CA GLU A 53 12.23 -7.43 -13.08
C GLU A 53 10.71 -7.37 -12.85
N VAL A 54 10.06 -6.25 -13.14
CA VAL A 54 8.59 -6.09 -13.08
C VAL A 54 7.87 -6.99 -14.10
N GLU A 55 8.39 -7.10 -15.32
CA GLU A 55 7.86 -8.02 -16.35
C GLU A 55 7.99 -9.48 -15.90
N SER A 56 9.07 -9.83 -15.18
CA SER A 56 9.28 -11.17 -14.64
C SER A 56 8.49 -11.48 -13.36
N MET A 57 7.96 -10.49 -12.65
CA MET A 57 7.50 -10.68 -11.27
C MET A 57 5.98 -10.80 -11.09
N GLN A 58 5.12 -10.54 -12.08
CA GLN A 58 3.68 -10.40 -11.76
C GLN A 58 2.66 -10.92 -12.78
N ILE A 59 3.04 -11.56 -13.88
CA ILE A 59 2.03 -12.08 -14.84
C ILE A 59 1.77 -13.57 -14.63
N ASP A 60 2.81 -14.40 -14.55
CA ASP A 60 2.64 -15.85 -14.41
C ASP A 60 2.20 -16.24 -13.00
N ASP A 61 2.74 -15.60 -11.96
CA ASP A 61 2.33 -15.87 -10.57
C ASP A 61 0.89 -15.43 -10.29
N VAL A 62 0.47 -14.27 -10.83
CA VAL A 62 -0.92 -13.80 -10.70
C VAL A 62 -1.87 -14.70 -11.49
N ARG A 63 -1.46 -15.21 -12.66
CA ARG A 63 -2.26 -16.12 -13.46
C ARG A 63 -2.41 -17.50 -12.80
N ASN A 64 -1.33 -18.00 -12.19
CA ASN A 64 -1.36 -19.24 -11.42
C ASN A 64 -2.23 -19.10 -10.16
N GLU A 65 -2.13 -17.99 -9.44
CA GLU A 65 -3.01 -17.68 -8.31
C GLU A 65 -4.47 -17.54 -8.75
N LEU A 66 -4.74 -16.89 -9.88
CA LEU A 66 -6.10 -16.79 -10.43
C LEU A 66 -6.67 -18.16 -10.81
N GLU A 67 -5.86 -19.03 -11.41
CA GLU A 67 -6.25 -20.40 -11.77
C GLU A 67 -6.45 -21.28 -10.51
N HIS A 68 -5.66 -21.06 -9.47
CA HIS A 68 -5.84 -21.69 -8.16
C HIS A 68 -7.13 -21.21 -7.46
N ILE A 69 -7.43 -19.90 -7.51
CA ILE A 69 -8.69 -19.34 -6.99
C ILE A 69 -9.88 -19.89 -7.79
N GLN A 70 -9.78 -19.92 -9.12
CA GLN A 70 -10.86 -20.39 -9.98
C GLN A 70 -11.14 -21.89 -9.78
N SER A 71 -10.10 -22.72 -9.65
CA SER A 71 -10.26 -24.15 -9.34
C SER A 71 -10.82 -24.38 -7.92
N THR A 72 -10.44 -23.55 -6.95
CA THR A 72 -10.99 -23.59 -5.60
C THR A 72 -12.47 -23.19 -5.59
N LEU A 73 -12.85 -22.13 -6.30
CA LEU A 73 -14.23 -21.70 -6.47
C LEU A 73 -15.07 -22.75 -7.18
N ARG A 74 -14.54 -23.40 -8.21
CA ARG A 74 -15.23 -24.49 -8.91
C ARG A 74 -15.42 -25.72 -8.02
N ARG A 75 -14.45 -26.04 -7.17
CA ARG A 75 -14.60 -27.09 -6.14
C ARG A 75 -15.66 -26.71 -5.10
N ILE A 76 -15.74 -25.44 -4.70
CA ILE A 76 -16.82 -24.95 -3.82
C ILE A 76 -18.17 -25.01 -4.54
N GLU A 77 -18.22 -24.69 -5.83
CA GLU A 77 -19.42 -24.79 -6.66
C GLU A 77 -19.88 -26.25 -6.78
N ASP A 78 -18.97 -27.19 -7.05
CA ASP A 78 -19.26 -28.63 -7.08
C ASP A 78 -19.69 -29.16 -5.70
N LEU A 79 -19.14 -28.62 -4.61
CA LEU A 79 -19.59 -28.91 -3.24
C LEU A 79 -20.94 -28.23 -2.90
N SER A 80 -21.32 -27.17 -3.61
CA SER A 80 -22.61 -26.47 -3.48
C SER A 80 -23.69 -27.05 -4.41
N ALA A 81 -23.29 -27.86 -5.39
CA ALA A 81 -24.18 -28.57 -6.31
C ALA A 81 -24.88 -29.78 -5.67
N THR A 82 -24.49 -30.18 -4.45
CA THR A 82 -25.43 -30.89 -3.58
C THR A 82 -26.51 -29.91 -3.16
N PRO A 83 -27.80 -30.21 -3.41
CA PRO A 83 -28.86 -29.23 -3.19
C PRO A 83 -28.83 -28.82 -1.73
N VAL A 84 -28.45 -27.56 -1.47
CA VAL A 84 -28.76 -26.90 -0.21
C VAL A 84 -30.27 -26.82 -0.18
N ALA A 85 -30.87 -27.84 0.44
CA ALA A 85 -32.25 -27.83 0.78
C ALA A 85 -32.53 -26.51 1.50
N SER A 86 -33.41 -25.71 0.89
CA SER A 86 -34.05 -24.56 1.51
C SER A 86 -33.14 -23.41 1.96
N VAL A 87 -33.21 -22.33 1.18
CA VAL A 87 -33.30 -20.98 1.75
C VAL A 87 -34.61 -20.93 2.57
N VAL A 88 -34.59 -21.52 3.76
CA VAL A 88 -35.57 -21.33 4.82
C VAL A 88 -34.81 -20.58 5.88
N ASP A 89 -35.11 -19.29 6.01
CA ASP A 89 -35.38 -18.58 7.28
C ASP A 89 -34.77 -19.18 8.56
N SER A 90 -33.47 -19.51 8.51
CA SER A 90 -32.75 -20.12 9.62
C SER A 90 -31.98 -18.98 10.24
N GLN A 91 -32.57 -18.36 11.27
CA GLN A 91 -31.83 -17.54 12.23
C GLN A 91 -30.51 -18.25 12.50
N LEU A 92 -29.39 -17.66 12.01
CA LEU A 92 -28.05 -18.15 12.32
C LEU A 92 -27.98 -18.38 13.84
N PRO A 93 -27.32 -19.44 14.34
CA PRO A 93 -27.16 -19.64 15.77
C PRO A 93 -26.68 -18.33 16.42
N ARG A 94 -27.28 -17.93 17.54
CA ARG A 94 -26.95 -16.68 18.27
C ARG A 94 -25.44 -16.40 18.35
N PRO A 95 -24.55 -17.39 18.61
CA PRO A 95 -23.10 -17.17 18.59
C PRO A 95 -22.57 -16.65 17.25
N GLN A 96 -23.06 -17.15 16.12
CA GLN A 96 -22.65 -16.72 14.78
C GLN A 96 -23.19 -15.31 14.47
N GLN A 97 -24.40 -14.99 14.91
CA GLN A 97 -24.96 -13.64 14.80
C GLN A 97 -24.13 -12.62 15.58
N LEU A 98 -23.76 -12.93 16.83
CA LEU A 98 -22.92 -12.06 17.65
C LEU A 98 -21.51 -11.89 17.08
N ARG A 99 -20.88 -12.97 16.60
CA ARG A 99 -19.57 -12.90 15.93
C ARG A 99 -19.61 -11.98 14.70
N SER A 100 -20.64 -12.12 13.86
CA SER A 100 -20.79 -11.27 12.67
C SER A 100 -21.08 -9.80 13.03
N LEU A 101 -21.90 -9.55 14.05
CA LEU A 101 -22.19 -8.20 14.57
C LEU A 101 -20.91 -7.50 15.05
N VAL A 102 -20.13 -8.17 15.92
CA VAL A 102 -18.89 -7.65 16.48
C VAL A 102 -17.86 -7.40 15.39
N THR A 103 -17.71 -8.35 14.45
CA THR A 103 -16.78 -8.22 13.34
C THR A 103 -17.11 -7.02 12.47
N ARG A 104 -18.40 -6.83 12.13
CA ARG A 104 -18.87 -5.70 11.32
C ARG A 104 -18.64 -4.35 12.01
N ASP A 105 -18.91 -4.25 13.31
CA ASP A 105 -18.69 -3.00 14.06
C ASP A 105 -17.21 -2.68 14.25
N LEU A 106 -16.36 -3.69 14.42
CA LEU A 106 -14.92 -3.47 14.51
C LEU A 106 -14.32 -3.07 13.15
N LEU A 107 -14.79 -3.68 12.05
CA LEU A 107 -14.39 -3.28 10.70
C LEU A 107 -14.78 -1.82 10.38
N SER A 108 -15.97 -1.38 10.81
CA SER A 108 -16.42 0.01 10.59
C SER A 108 -15.59 1.05 11.39
N ARG A 109 -14.81 0.61 12.37
CA ARG A 109 -13.92 1.43 13.20
C ARG A 109 -12.42 1.28 12.84
N ASP A 110 -12.13 0.77 11.63
CA ASP A 110 -10.79 0.53 11.08
C ASP A 110 -9.96 -0.54 11.80
N TYR A 111 -10.60 -1.52 12.45
CA TYR A 111 -9.90 -2.71 12.94
C TYR A 111 -9.83 -3.79 11.86
N ALA A 112 -8.65 -4.39 11.66
CA ALA A 112 -8.38 -5.48 10.72
C ALA A 112 -7.92 -6.75 11.48
N ASP A 113 -7.81 -7.90 10.81
CA ASP A 113 -7.35 -9.18 11.40
C ASP A 113 -8.05 -9.53 12.73
N ILE A 114 -9.39 -9.47 12.75
CA ILE A 114 -10.21 -9.67 13.96
C ILE A 114 -10.30 -11.16 14.29
N VAL A 115 -9.85 -11.54 15.47
CA VAL A 115 -9.92 -12.89 16.05
C VAL A 115 -10.76 -12.84 17.32
N ILE A 116 -11.85 -13.59 17.34
CA ILE A 116 -12.74 -13.73 18.51
C ILE A 116 -12.36 -15.01 19.25
N HIS A 117 -11.93 -14.87 20.50
CA HIS A 117 -11.46 -15.98 21.34
C HIS A 117 -12.56 -16.64 22.17
N SER A 118 -13.74 -16.03 22.24
CA SER A 118 -14.88 -16.57 23.01
C SER A 118 -15.46 -17.83 22.37
N THR A 119 -15.84 -18.78 23.22
CA THR A 119 -16.46 -20.05 22.81
C THR A 119 -17.96 -19.87 22.52
N ASP A 120 -18.57 -20.82 21.80
CA ASP A 120 -19.99 -20.73 21.43
C ASP A 120 -20.93 -20.85 22.64
N GLU A 121 -20.49 -21.50 23.72
CA GLU A 121 -21.21 -21.59 25.00
C GLU A 121 -21.25 -20.22 25.70
N GLU A 122 -20.14 -19.49 25.71
CA GLU A 122 -20.04 -18.15 26.29
C GLU A 122 -20.89 -17.12 25.51
N LEU A 123 -20.97 -17.29 24.19
CA LEU A 123 -21.74 -16.43 23.28
C LEU A 123 -23.25 -16.66 23.33
N SER A 124 -23.72 -17.67 24.06
CA SER A 124 -25.15 -17.99 24.16
C SER A 124 -25.87 -17.23 25.29
N ALA A 125 -25.13 -16.57 26.19
CA ALA A 125 -25.68 -15.81 27.31
C ALA A 125 -26.32 -14.47 26.87
N GLU A 126 -27.17 -13.90 27.72
CA GLU A 126 -27.92 -12.68 27.42
C GLU A 126 -27.03 -11.42 27.39
N GLN A 127 -26.07 -11.37 28.32
CA GLN A 127 -24.99 -10.39 28.37
C GLN A 127 -23.67 -11.13 28.17
N VAL A 128 -22.90 -10.77 27.14
CA VAL A 128 -21.66 -11.48 26.79
C VAL A 128 -20.49 -10.52 26.72
N GLN A 129 -19.40 -10.91 27.39
CA GLN A 129 -18.09 -10.29 27.23
C GLN A 129 -17.28 -11.11 26.21
N ILE A 130 -17.08 -10.53 25.03
CA ILE A 130 -16.41 -11.19 23.91
C ILE A 130 -14.95 -10.76 23.89
N SER A 131 -14.04 -11.71 24.09
CA SER A 131 -12.60 -11.44 24.03
C SER A 131 -12.15 -11.38 22.58
N VAL A 132 -11.55 -10.26 22.17
CA VAL A 132 -11.16 -9.99 20.78
C VAL A 132 -9.71 -9.52 20.70
N THR A 133 -8.99 -10.08 19.73
CA THR A 133 -7.72 -9.55 19.22
C THR A 133 -7.97 -8.98 17.84
N ALA A 134 -7.51 -7.76 17.58
CA ALA A 134 -7.55 -7.14 16.26
C ALA A 134 -6.26 -6.36 16.01
N LYS A 135 -6.06 -5.90 14.77
CA LYS A 135 -5.00 -4.96 14.41
C LYS A 135 -5.61 -3.61 14.07
N ARG A 136 -4.96 -2.54 14.52
CA ARG A 136 -5.30 -1.17 14.12
C ARG A 136 -4.03 -0.37 13.94
N ASN A 137 -3.88 0.28 12.78
CA ASN A 137 -2.70 1.08 12.44
C ASN A 137 -1.38 0.33 12.65
N GLY A 138 -1.34 -0.98 12.34
CA GLY A 138 -0.16 -1.83 12.52
C GLY A 138 0.11 -2.33 13.95
N ALA A 139 -0.65 -1.88 14.96
CA ALA A 139 -0.53 -2.37 16.33
C ALA A 139 -1.56 -3.46 16.62
N SER A 140 -1.16 -4.47 17.41
CA SER A 140 -2.10 -5.45 17.95
C SER A 140 -2.89 -4.85 19.10
N VAL A 141 -4.20 -4.97 19.05
CA VAL A 141 -5.14 -4.44 20.02
C VAL A 141 -5.91 -5.62 20.60
N ASN A 142 -5.80 -5.78 21.91
CA ASN A 142 -6.50 -6.83 22.64
C ASN A 142 -7.54 -6.18 23.57
N GLY A 143 -8.69 -6.80 23.71
CA GLY A 143 -9.66 -6.33 24.67
C GLY A 143 -10.97 -7.10 24.65
N VAL A 144 -11.97 -6.47 25.25
CA VAL A 144 -13.26 -7.09 25.49
C VAL A 144 -14.35 -6.21 24.91
N VAL A 145 -15.22 -6.81 24.10
CA VAL A 145 -16.44 -6.19 23.58
C VAL A 145 -17.61 -6.72 24.41
N THR A 146 -18.34 -5.83 25.08
CA THR A 146 -19.54 -6.19 25.83
C THR A 146 -20.74 -6.03 24.92
N VAL A 147 -21.49 -7.11 24.73
CA VAL A 147 -22.73 -7.12 23.96
C VAL A 147 -23.90 -7.41 24.89
N ASP A 148 -24.92 -6.56 24.83
CA ASP A 148 -26.17 -6.67 25.57
C ASP A 148 -27.32 -6.74 24.57
N ASN A 149 -28.05 -7.87 24.58
CA ASN A 149 -29.22 -8.08 23.73
C ASN A 149 -29.03 -7.66 22.25
N GLU A 150 -27.93 -8.10 21.64
CA GLU A 150 -27.56 -7.82 20.24
C GLU A 150 -27.13 -6.38 19.92
N ILE A 151 -26.90 -5.56 20.96
CA ILE A 151 -26.34 -4.21 20.84
C ILE A 151 -24.98 -4.18 21.54
N ILE A 152 -23.98 -3.59 20.88
CA ILE A 152 -22.65 -3.41 21.49
C ILE A 152 -22.76 -2.33 22.56
N ALA A 153 -22.73 -2.76 23.83
CA ALA A 153 -22.89 -1.89 24.99
C ALA A 153 -21.59 -1.15 25.34
N ASP A 154 -20.44 -1.82 25.20
CA ASP A 154 -19.14 -1.21 25.52
C ASP A 154 -17.99 -1.91 24.77
N ILE A 155 -16.96 -1.16 24.42
CA ILE A 155 -15.76 -1.66 23.73
C ILE A 155 -14.52 -1.22 24.50
N LYS A 156 -13.94 -2.13 25.29
CA LYS A 156 -12.70 -1.91 26.04
C LYS A 156 -11.54 -2.58 25.32
N LEU A 157 -11.03 -1.89 24.30
CA LEU A 157 -9.86 -2.32 23.54
C LEU A 157 -8.61 -1.57 24.02
N LYS A 158 -7.57 -2.30 24.41
CA LYS A 158 -6.27 -1.74 24.80
C LYS A 158 -5.25 -2.06 23.71
N ALA A 159 -4.69 -1.02 23.11
CA ALA A 159 -3.59 -1.17 22.17
C ALA A 159 -2.37 -1.68 22.93
N HIS A 160 -1.89 -2.86 22.53
CA HIS A 160 -0.56 -3.31 22.90
C HIS A 160 0.39 -2.80 21.83
N TYR A 161 1.04 -1.68 22.12
CA TYR A 161 2.18 -1.22 21.35
C TYR A 161 3.35 -2.15 21.65
N THR A 162 3.40 -3.31 21.00
CA THR A 162 4.66 -4.03 20.84
C THR A 162 5.47 -3.24 19.82
N THR A 163 6.22 -2.24 20.30
CA THR A 163 7.41 -1.75 19.59
C THR A 163 8.32 -2.96 19.39
N PHE A 164 8.28 -3.56 18.20
CA PHE A 164 9.30 -4.51 17.81
C PHE A 164 10.65 -3.75 17.64
N PRO A 165 11.77 -4.33 18.10
CA PRO A 165 13.10 -3.73 18.00
C PRO A 165 13.60 -3.62 16.56
#